data_AF-A0A8J3ENE0-F1
#
_entry.id   AF-A0A8J3ENE0-F1
#
_cell.length_a   1.000
_cell.length_b   1.000
_cell.length_c   1.000
_cell.angle_alpha   90.00
_cell.angle_beta   90.00
_cell.angle_gamma   90.00
#
_symmetry.space_group_name_H-M   'P 1'
#
loop_
_entity.id
_entity.type
_entity.pdbx_description
1 polymer ?
#
loop_
_entity_poly.entity_id
_entity_poly.type
_entity_poly.pdbx_seq_one_letter_code
_entity_poly.pdbx_strand_id
1 'polypeptide(L)' 'MDKETLFERIETMIHSSTKRPKHTALSTVKIADLFGVTPKEVEETLHELVSEGRLQKSKLTEPPHSEIYLLP' A
#
# COMPACT_ATOMS: atom_id res chain seq x y z
N MET A 1 11.22 0.50 7.23
CA MET A 1 10.36 0.94 8.34
C MET A 1 9.85 -0.31 9.01
N ASP A 2 9.23 -0.22 10.17
CA ASP A 2 8.62 -1.43 10.73
C ASP A 2 7.50 -1.95 9.80
N LYS A 3 7.57 -3.25 9.49
CA LYS A 3 6.73 -3.90 8.48
C LYS A 3 5.28 -4.00 8.94
N GLU A 4 5.08 -4.36 10.21
CA GLU A 4 3.75 -4.44 10.81
C GLU A 4 3.09 -3.07 10.82
N THR A 5 3.84 -2.03 11.20
CA THR A 5 3.36 -0.65 11.18
C THR A 5 2.88 -0.22 9.78
N LEU A 6 3.63 -0.55 8.72
CA LEU A 6 3.20 -0.26 7.35
C LEU A 6 1.96 -1.07 6.95
N PHE A 7 1.96 -2.36 7.30
CA PHE A 7 0.88 -3.27 6.97
C PHE A 7 -0.43 -2.85 7.63
N GLU A 8 -0.45 -2.62 8.94
CA GLU A 8 -1.61 -2.16 9.71
C GLU A 8 -2.18 -0.85 9.14
N ARG A 9 -1.29 0.06 8.74
CA ARG A 9 -1.68 1.32 8.09
C ARG A 9 -2.40 1.06 6.76
N ILE A 10 -1.84 0.22 5.91
CA ILE A 10 -2.42 -0.09 4.58
C ILE A 10 -3.72 -0.88 4.74
N GLU A 11 -3.75 -1.86 5.64
CA GLU A 11 -4.93 -2.66 5.97
C GLU A 11 -6.08 -1.75 6.43
N THR A 12 -5.82 -0.80 7.32
CA THR A 12 -6.81 0.21 7.75
C THR A 12 -7.32 1.04 6.57
N MET A 13 -6.44 1.45 5.66
CA MET A 13 -6.82 2.18 4.44
C MET A 13 -7.67 1.33 3.49
N ILE A 14 -7.36 0.04 3.34
CA ILE A 14 -8.13 -0.88 2.50
C ILE A 14 -9.50 -1.14 3.12
N HIS A 15 -9.58 -1.40 4.43
CA HIS A 15 -10.85 -1.62 5.11
C HIS A 15 -11.77 -0.40 5.10
N SER A 16 -11.21 0.81 5.22
CA SER A 16 -11.98 2.06 5.13
C SER A 16 -12.34 2.47 3.69
N SER A 17 -11.76 1.82 2.68
CA SER A 17 -12.06 2.10 1.26
C SER A 17 -13.52 1.79 0.91
N THR A 18 -14.16 2.69 0.17
CA THR A 18 -15.51 2.51 -0.37
C THR A 18 -15.53 1.74 -1.69
N LYS A 19 -14.36 1.43 -2.26
CA LYS A 19 -14.19 0.77 -3.57
C LYS A 19 -14.51 -0.74 -3.48
N ARG A 20 -14.90 -1.34 -4.61
CA ARG A 20 -15.17 -2.79 -4.74
C ARG A 20 -14.42 -3.38 -5.95
N PRO A 21 -13.54 -4.37 -5.77
CA PRO A 21 -13.04 -4.89 -4.49
C PRO A 21 -12.34 -3.81 -3.66
N LYS A 22 -12.27 -3.99 -2.34
CA LYS A 22 -11.62 -3.03 -1.44
C LYS A 22 -10.14 -2.94 -1.78
N HIS A 23 -9.70 -1.74 -2.11
CA HIS A 23 -8.31 -1.47 -2.44
C HIS A 23 -7.97 -0.02 -2.12
N THR A 24 -6.68 0.25 -2.00
CA THR A 24 -6.17 1.60 -1.81
C THR A 24 -5.12 1.92 -2.87
N ALA A 25 -5.05 3.18 -3.27
CA ALA A 25 -3.88 3.71 -3.96
C ALA A 25 -3.12 4.54 -2.93
N LEU A 26 -1.81 4.37 -2.82
CA LEU A 26 -0.98 5.08 -1.86
C LEU A 26 0.20 5.73 -2.58
N SER A 27 0.69 6.83 -2.01
CA SER A 27 1.91 7.50 -2.45
C SER A 27 3.01 7.18 -1.45
N THR A 28 4.10 6.58 -1.93
CA THR A 28 5.27 6.21 -1.10
C THR A 28 5.87 7.44 -0.42
N VAL A 29 5.95 8.56 -1.14
CA VAL A 29 6.37 9.86 -0.60
C VAL A 29 5.48 10.30 0.57
N LYS A 30 4.14 10.25 0.43
CA LYS A 30 3.23 10.66 1.52
C LYS A 30 3.34 9.77 2.74
N ILE A 31 3.54 8.46 2.56
CA ILE A 31 3.75 7.53 3.66
C ILE A 31 5.10 7.82 4.33
N ALA A 32 6.15 8.03 3.55
CA ALA A 32 7.46 8.39 4.05
C ALA A 32 7.42 9.65 4.92
N ASP A 33 6.75 10.71 4.45
CA ASP A 33 6.54 11.94 5.21
C ASP A 33 5.76 11.70 6.51
N LEU A 34 4.73 10.84 6.48
CA LEU A 34 3.91 10.52 7.66
C LEU A 34 4.69 9.79 8.76
N PHE A 35 5.59 8.90 8.37
CA PHE A 35 6.37 8.06 9.30
C PHE A 35 7.78 8.60 9.56
N GLY A 36 8.17 9.72 8.94
CA GLY A 36 9.51 10.30 9.09
C GLY A 36 10.63 9.42 8.54
N VAL A 37 10.34 8.62 7.50
CA VAL A 37 11.28 7.69 6.85
C VAL A 37 11.53 8.11 5.41
N THR A 38 12.40 7.39 4.69
CA THR A 38 12.63 7.68 3.26
C THR A 38 11.59 6.97 2.36
N PRO A 39 11.24 7.54 1.18
CA PRO A 39 10.37 6.86 0.22
C PRO A 39 10.91 5.48 -0.21
N LYS A 40 12.23 5.35 -0.34
CA LYS A 40 12.90 4.09 -0.66
C LYS A 40 12.62 3.02 0.39
N GLU A 41 12.69 3.38 1.66
CA GLU A 41 12.44 2.45 2.76
C GLU A 41 10.97 1.97 2.78
N VAL A 42 10.02 2.83 2.41
CA VAL A 42 8.61 2.46 2.22
C VAL A 42 8.45 1.51 1.03
N GLU A 43 9.11 1.79 -0.09
CA GLU A 43 9.09 0.96 -1.29
C GLU A 43 9.64 -0.44 -1.05
N GLU A 44 10.76 -0.55 -0.34
CA GLU A 44 11.37 -1.83 0.06
C GLU A 44 10.42 -2.62 0.96
N THR A 45 9.86 -1.98 1.99
CA THR A 45 8.92 -2.63 2.91
C THR A 45 7.62 -3.07 2.21
N LEU A 46 7.09 -2.26 1.28
CA LEU A 46 5.95 -2.63 0.43
C LEU A 46 6.25 -3.83 -0.45
N HIS A 47 7.44 -3.86 -1.06
CA HIS A 47 7.86 -4.96 -1.90
C HIS A 47 7.95 -6.26 -1.12
N GLU A 48 8.47 -6.22 0.10
CA GLU A 48 8.49 -7.38 1.00
C GLU A 48 7.07 -7.86 1.34
N LEU A 49 6.16 -6.97 1.72
CA LEU A 49 4.76 -7.33 2.03
C LEU A 49 4.04 -7.98 0.84
N VAL A 50 4.34 -7.52 -0.38
CA VAL A 50 3.80 -8.12 -1.62
C VAL A 50 4.43 -9.49 -1.89
N SER A 51 5.75 -9.60 -1.70
CA SER A 51 6.50 -10.85 -1.93
C SER A 51 6.12 -11.94 -0.94
N GLU A 52 5.79 -11.56 0.30
CA GLU A 52 5.27 -12.46 1.35
C GLU A 52 3.80 -12.86 1.13
N GLY A 53 3.12 -12.28 0.13
CA GLY A 53 1.71 -12.53 -0.14
C GLY A 53 0.76 -11.90 0.88
N ARG A 54 1.24 -10.96 1.71
CA ARG A 54 0.40 -10.20 2.65
C ARG A 54 -0.37 -9.08 1.97
N LEU A 55 0.15 -8.55 0.86
CA LEU A 55 -0.51 -7.59 -0.01
C LEU A 55 -0.47 -8.06 -1.45
N GLN A 56 -1.51 -7.72 -2.22
CA GLN A 56 -1.50 -7.86 -3.67
C GLN A 56 -1.33 -6.49 -4.31
N LYS A 57 -0.32 -6.35 -5.19
CA LYS A 57 -0.13 -5.15 -6.02
C LYS A 57 -0.78 -5.37 -7.38
N SER A 58 -1.62 -4.43 -7.79
CA SER A 58 -2.26 -4.43 -9.11
C SER A 58 -2.30 -3.03 -9.69
N LYS A 59 -2.79 -2.90 -10.93
CA LYS A 59 -2.98 -1.61 -11.61
C LYS A 59 -4.42 -1.52 -12.10
N LEU A 60 -5.05 -0.36 -11.91
CA LEU A 60 -6.39 -0.14 -12.44
C LEU A 60 -6.36 -0.21 -13.98
N THR A 61 -7.23 -1.04 -14.53
CA THR A 61 -7.42 -1.16 -15.98
C THR A 61 -8.09 0.07 -16.57
N GLU A 62 -8.82 0.82 -15.74
CA GLU A 62 -9.50 2.06 -16.12
C GLU A 62 -8.76 3.29 -15.55
N PRO A 63 -8.94 4.48 -16.15
CA PRO A 63 -8.45 5.73 -15.58
C PRO A 63 -8.90 5.87 -14.11
N PRO A 64 -7.99 6.25 -13.18
CA PRO A 64 -6.71 6.91 -13.42
C PRO A 64 -5.49 5.98 -13.65
N HIS A 65 -5.69 4.68 -13.90
CA HIS A 65 -4.60 3.70 -14.09
C HIS A 65 -3.59 3.66 -12.93
N SER A 66 -4.03 3.99 -11.72
CA SER A 66 -3.17 4.02 -10.54
C SER A 66 -2.75 2.61 -10.13
N GLU A 67 -1.54 2.50 -9.58
CA GLU A 67 -1.16 1.33 -8.81
C GLU A 67 -2.02 1.24 -7.55
N ILE A 68 -2.49 0.04 -7.25
CA ILE A 68 -3.37 -0.24 -6.14
C ILE A 68 -2.88 -1.45 -5.34
N TYR A 69 -3.21 -1.43 -4.06
CA TYR A 69 -2.92 -2.50 -3.12
C TYR A 69 -4.22 -3.07 -2.56
N LEU A 70 -4.28 -4.40 -2.51
CA LEU A 70 -5.41 -5.18 -2.00
C LEU A 70 -4.93 -6.14 -0.92
N LEU A 71 -5.84 -6.53 -0.04
CA LEU A 71 -5.64 -7.70 0.81
C LEU A 71 -5.88 -8.98 -0.01
N PRO A 72 -5.20 -10.09 0.31
CA PRO A 72 -5.30 -11.35 -0.44
C PRO A 72 -6.70 -11.96 -0.50
#